data_AF-A0A7K4I8L1-F1
#
_entry.id   AF-A0A7K4I8L1-F1
#
_cell.length_a   1.000
_cell.length_b   1.000
_cell.length_c   1.000
_cell.angle_alpha   90.00
_cell.angle_beta   90.00
_cell.angle_gamma   90.00
#
_symmetry.space_group_name_H-M   'P 1'
#
loop_
_entity.id
_entity.type
_entity.pdbx_description
1 polymer ?
#
loop_
_entity_poly.entity_id
_entity_poly.type
_entity_poly.pdbx_seq_one_letter_code
_entity_poly.pdbx_strand_id
1 'polypeptide(L)'
;MSEKERIYIAACGVCCSVCGLFVKGICLPCGSGLPADSDIVEKKMAEQRKNLGRTCSRLQCVVDKGVGYCMRDCPEFPCKMYKETTFPYSERFIGMYERRNR
;
A
#
# COMPACT_ATOMS: atom_id res chain seq x y z
N MET A 1 -21.35 12.99 0.67
CA MET A 1 -20.14 13.35 1.46
C MET A 1 -19.10 13.79 0.46
N SER A 2 -18.54 15.00 0.57
CA SER A 2 -17.50 15.44 -0.37
C SER A 2 -16.26 14.54 -0.21
N GLU A 3 -15.57 14.18 -1.30
CA GLU A 3 -14.33 13.37 -1.28
C GLU A 3 -13.26 13.85 -0.27
N LYS A 4 -13.38 15.07 0.24
CA LYS A 4 -12.43 15.70 1.17
C LYS A 4 -12.37 15.08 2.59
N GLU A 5 -13.23 14.14 2.94
CA GLU A 5 -13.27 13.54 4.29
C GLU A 5 -12.80 12.08 4.36
N ARG A 6 -12.53 11.43 3.22
CA ARG A 6 -12.11 10.01 3.21
C ARG A 6 -10.64 9.87 3.60
N ILE A 7 -10.37 9.00 4.57
CA ILE A 7 -9.00 8.61 4.95
C ILE A 7 -8.58 7.40 4.11
N TYR A 8 -7.50 7.55 3.34
CA TYR A 8 -6.93 6.51 2.50
C TYR A 8 -5.74 5.87 3.21
N ILE A 9 -5.87 4.58 3.51
CA ILE A 9 -4.79 3.76 4.05
C ILE A 9 -4.36 2.80 2.94
N ALA A 10 -3.09 2.86 2.56
CA ALA A 10 -2.55 2.01 1.51
C ALA A 10 -2.48 0.54 1.96
N ALA A 11 -2.46 -0.39 1.01
CA ALA A 11 -2.20 -1.82 1.24
C ALA A 11 -0.95 -2.10 2.11
N CYS A 12 0.09 -1.28 1.99
CA CYS A 12 1.29 -1.39 2.82
C CYS A 12 1.13 -0.84 4.25
N GLY A 13 0.00 -0.20 4.56
CA GLY A 13 -0.30 0.43 5.86
C GLY A 13 0.08 1.90 5.97
N VAL A 14 0.72 2.48 4.95
CA VAL A 14 1.00 3.92 4.91
C VAL A 14 -0.32 4.69 4.71
N CYS A 15 -0.58 5.67 5.57
CA CYS A 15 -1.72 6.57 5.39
C CYS A 15 -1.44 7.56 4.24
N CYS A 16 -2.07 7.33 3.09
CA CYS A 16 -1.93 8.22 1.94
C CYS A 16 -2.56 9.60 2.21
N SER A 17 -3.59 9.69 3.04
CA SER A 17 -4.23 10.98 3.35
C SER A 17 -3.31 11.98 4.05
N VAL A 18 -2.23 11.53 4.70
CA VAL A 18 -1.21 12.41 5.30
C VAL A 18 0.06 12.52 4.44
N CYS A 19 0.10 11.84 3.29
CA CYS A 19 1.27 11.87 2.41
C CYS A 19 1.37 13.22 1.70
N GLY A 20 2.53 13.87 1.81
CA GLY A 20 2.77 15.16 1.16
C GLY A 20 2.64 15.13 -0.36
N LEU A 21 2.90 14.00 -1.01
CA LEU A 21 2.72 13.86 -2.47
C LEU A 21 1.24 13.84 -2.87
N PHE A 22 0.39 13.21 -2.05
CA PHE A 22 -1.05 13.20 -2.27
C PHE A 22 -1.65 14.58 -2.00
N VAL A 23 -1.30 15.21 -0.87
CA VAL A 23 -1.76 16.56 -0.51
C VAL A 23 -1.39 17.61 -1.56
N LYS A 24 -0.22 17.47 -2.21
CA LYS A 24 0.23 18.34 -3.30
C LYS A 24 -0.38 18.01 -4.67
N GLY A 25 -1.22 16.97 -4.77
CA GLY A 25 -1.80 16.54 -6.04
C GLY A 25 -0.82 15.89 -7.02
N ILE A 26 0.39 15.54 -6.57
CA ILE A 26 1.44 14.94 -7.41
C ILE A 26 1.17 13.44 -7.63
N CYS A 27 0.50 12.81 -6.68
CA CYS A 27 0.33 11.36 -6.62
C CYS A 27 -1.10 11.02 -6.21
N LEU A 28 -1.70 10.00 -6.83
CA LEU A 28 -2.97 9.43 -6.36
C LEU A 28 -2.77 8.58 -5.09
N PRO A 29 -3.78 8.44 -4.22
CA PRO A 29 -3.71 7.56 -3.06
C PRO A 29 -3.77 6.09 -3.52
N CYS A 30 -3.21 5.17 -2.74
CA CYS A 30 -3.14 3.76 -3.14
C CYS A 30 -4.38 2.94 -2.73
N GLY A 31 -5.00 3.24 -1.59
CA GLY A 31 -6.05 2.40 -1.02
C GLY A 31 -5.57 1.02 -0.55
N SER A 32 -6.48 0.27 0.07
CA SER A 32 -6.30 -1.11 0.52
C SER A 32 -6.73 -2.12 -0.55
N GLY A 33 -6.46 -3.41 -0.34
CA GLY A 33 -7.00 -4.48 -1.20
C GLY A 33 -8.46 -4.84 -0.92
N LEU A 34 -9.17 -4.09 -0.08
CA LEU A 34 -10.59 -4.35 0.21
C LEU A 34 -11.48 -3.90 -0.96
N PRO A 35 -12.64 -4.55 -1.18
CA PRO A 35 -13.56 -4.17 -2.26
C PRO A 35 -14.01 -2.71 -2.23
N ALA A 36 -14.06 -2.09 -1.05
CA ALA A 36 -14.42 -0.68 -0.89
C ALA A 36 -13.41 0.31 -1.51
N ASP A 37 -12.17 -0.11 -1.74
CA ASP A 37 -11.09 0.69 -2.31
C ASP A 37 -10.79 0.30 -3.78
N SER A 38 -11.56 -0.60 -4.41
CA SER A 38 -11.26 -1.13 -5.75
C SER A 38 -11.06 -0.04 -6.80
N ASP A 39 -11.93 0.97 -6.83
CA ASP A 39 -11.83 2.09 -7.77
C ASP A 39 -10.56 2.94 -7.56
N ILE A 40 -10.15 3.11 -6.31
CA ILE A 40 -8.92 3.83 -5.93
C ILE A 40 -7.69 3.05 -6.38
N VAL A 41 -7.69 1.74 -6.13
CA VAL A 41 -6.60 0.84 -6.50
C VAL A 41 -6.44 0.80 -8.02
N GLU A 42 -7.53 0.64 -8.77
CA GLU A 42 -7.51 0.62 -10.23
C GLU A 42 -6.93 1.92 -10.81
N LYS A 43 -7.43 3.07 -10.34
CA LYS A 43 -6.91 4.40 -10.74
C LYS A 43 -5.42 4.52 -10.43
N LYS A 44 -5.00 4.09 -9.23
CA LYS A 44 -3.58 4.15 -8.83
C LYS A 44 -2.70 3.27 -9.70
N MET A 45 -3.12 2.04 -9.97
CA MET A 45 -2.33 1.09 -10.75
C MET A 45 -2.24 1.52 -12.22
N ALA A 46 -3.30 2.10 -12.78
CA ALA A 46 -3.27 2.70 -14.10
C ALA A 46 -2.28 3.88 -14.16
N GLU A 47 -2.29 4.77 -13.16
CA GLU A 47 -1.36 5.90 -13.04
C GLU A 47 0.10 5.44 -12.91
N GLN A 48 0.37 4.43 -12.07
CA GLN A 48 1.70 3.84 -11.94
C GLN A 48 2.17 3.17 -13.23
N ARG A 49 1.31 2.43 -13.92
CA ARG A 49 1.66 1.79 -15.21
C ARG A 49 2.00 2.85 -16.25
N LYS A 50 1.21 3.94 -16.32
CA LYS A 50 1.46 5.06 -17.23
C LYS A 50 2.75 5.80 -16.93
N ASN A 51 3.04 6.09 -15.66
CA ASN A 51 4.14 6.96 -15.25
C ASN A 51 5.47 6.21 -15.02
N LEU A 52 5.42 4.94 -14.61
CA LEU A 52 6.58 4.15 -14.18
C LEU A 52 6.79 2.87 -15.01
N GLY A 53 5.87 2.54 -15.93
CA GLY A 53 5.91 1.30 -16.71
C GLY A 53 5.60 0.02 -15.90
N ARG A 54 5.33 0.15 -14.59
CA ARG A 54 5.04 -0.97 -13.69
C ARG A 54 4.08 -0.57 -12.57
N THR A 55 3.37 -1.56 -12.01
CA THR A 55 2.53 -1.37 -10.83
C THR A 55 3.29 -1.70 -9.55
N CYS A 56 2.84 -1.17 -8.41
CA CYS A 56 3.36 -1.55 -7.11
C CYS A 56 3.06 -3.04 -6.84
N SER A 57 4.10 -3.85 -6.66
CA SER A 57 3.97 -5.30 -6.41
C SER A 57 3.13 -5.63 -5.17
N ARG A 58 3.20 -4.79 -4.13
CA ARG A 58 2.42 -4.97 -2.89
C ARG A 58 0.94 -4.71 -3.13
N LEU A 59 0.63 -3.69 -3.92
CA LEU A 59 -0.75 -3.33 -4.25
C LEU A 59 -1.39 -4.41 -5.12
N GLN A 60 -0.67 -4.89 -6.14
CA GLN A 60 -1.09 -6.02 -6.96
C GLN A 60 -1.30 -7.27 -6.08
N CYS A 61 -0.35 -7.59 -5.20
CA CYS A 61 -0.41 -8.79 -4.38
C CYS A 61 -1.62 -8.82 -3.44
N VAL A 62 -2.00 -7.70 -2.82
CA VAL A 62 -3.18 -7.67 -1.94
C VAL A 62 -4.49 -7.84 -2.72
N VAL A 63 -4.56 -7.30 -3.94
CA VAL A 63 -5.70 -7.49 -4.85
C VAL A 63 -5.79 -8.96 -5.25
N ASP A 64 -4.69 -9.56 -5.70
CA ASP A 64 -4.66 -10.95 -6.15
C ASP A 64 -4.99 -11.94 -5.02
N LYS A 65 -4.54 -11.66 -3.79
CA LYS A 65 -4.80 -12.49 -2.61
C LYS A 65 -6.15 -12.19 -1.94
N GLY A 66 -6.85 -11.11 -2.32
CA GLY A 66 -8.09 -10.69 -1.68
C GLY A 66 -7.94 -10.30 -0.21
N VAL A 67 -6.81 -9.71 0.18
CA VAL A 67 -6.55 -9.23 1.55
C VAL A 67 -6.52 -7.71 1.60
N GLY A 68 -6.84 -7.09 2.74
CA GLY A 68 -6.89 -5.63 2.83
C GLY A 68 -5.51 -4.98 2.94
N TYR A 69 -4.76 -5.35 3.97
CA TYR A 69 -3.49 -4.71 4.33
C TYR A 69 -2.41 -5.75 4.65
N CYS A 70 -1.21 -5.57 4.11
CA CYS A 70 -0.10 -6.50 4.33
C CYS A 70 0.20 -6.68 5.83
N MET A 71 0.32 -5.59 6.59
CA MET A 71 0.75 -5.66 8.00
C MET A 71 -0.31 -6.24 8.95
N ARG A 72 -1.58 -6.23 8.55
CA ARG A 72 -2.72 -6.66 9.38
C ARG A 72 -3.24 -8.04 8.98
N ASP A 73 -3.35 -8.28 7.67
CA ASP A 73 -4.11 -9.39 7.13
C ASP A 73 -3.24 -10.48 6.50
N CYS A 74 -1.99 -10.19 6.13
CA CYS A 74 -1.11 -11.17 5.48
C CYS A 74 -0.32 -11.98 6.52
N PRO A 75 -0.51 -13.31 6.61
CA PRO A 75 0.19 -14.14 7.60
C PRO A 75 1.69 -14.25 7.34
N GLU A 76 2.13 -13.95 6.11
CA GLU A 76 3.54 -13.98 5.73
C GLU A 76 4.25 -12.65 6.01
N PHE A 77 3.55 -11.62 6.51
CA PHE A 77 4.17 -10.33 6.77
C PHE A 77 5.08 -10.37 8.02
N PRO A 78 6.33 -9.86 7.95
CA PRO A 78 6.99 -9.26 6.79
C PRO A 78 7.55 -10.32 5.82
N CYS A 79 7.03 -10.32 4.58
CA CYS A 79 7.38 -11.34 3.59
C CYS A 79 8.64 -10.98 2.80
N LYS A 80 9.12 -11.91 1.96
CA LYS A 80 10.32 -11.76 1.12
C LYS A 80 10.35 -10.44 0.34
N MET A 81 9.21 -10.00 -0.21
CA MET A 81 9.14 -8.71 -0.94
C MET A 81 9.56 -7.51 -0.11
N TYR A 82 9.21 -7.48 1.18
CA TYR A 82 9.59 -6.37 2.08
C TYR A 82 11.07 -6.44 2.48
N LYS A 83 11.66 -7.64 2.53
CA LYS A 83 13.07 -7.84 2.82
C LYS A 83 13.96 -7.42 1.64
N GLU A 84 13.53 -7.68 0.41
CA GLU A 84 14.36 -7.42 -0.79
C GLU A 84 14.28 -5.98 -1.30
N THR A 85 13.13 -5.31 -1.19
CA THR A 85 12.93 -3.99 -1.81
C THR A 85 12.78 -2.84 -0.80
N THR A 86 12.81 -3.11 0.52
CA THR A 86 12.85 -2.15 1.65
C THR A 86 11.92 -0.91 1.55
N PHE A 87 10.88 -1.02 0.73
CA PHE A 87 9.89 0.02 0.51
C PHE A 87 8.53 -0.44 1.09
N PRO A 88 7.73 0.44 1.70
CA PRO A 88 8.10 1.77 2.17
C PRO A 88 8.87 1.76 3.51
N TYR A 89 9.21 0.58 4.04
CA TYR A 89 9.76 0.42 5.39
C TYR A 89 11.22 0.00 5.38
N SER A 90 12.02 0.65 6.23
CA SER A 90 13.43 0.30 6.41
C SER A 90 13.64 -1.11 6.96
N GLU A 91 14.82 -1.67 6.71
CA GLU A 91 15.25 -2.95 7.28
C GLU A 91 15.12 -2.98 8.81
N ARG A 92 15.40 -1.86 9.48
CA ARG A 92 15.23 -1.74 10.94
C ARG A 92 13.78 -1.94 11.37
N PHE A 93 12.83 -1.37 10.64
CA PHE A 93 11.40 -1.55 10.93
C PHE A 93 10.96 -2.99 10.67
N ILE A 94 11.38 -3.57 9.54
CA ILE A 94 11.08 -4.97 9.20
C ILE A 94 11.67 -5.92 10.26
N GLY A 95 12.93 -5.74 10.64
CA GLY A 95 13.56 -6.55 11.68
C GLY A 95 12.93 -6.37 13.06
N MET A 96 12.36 -5.20 13.38
CA MET A 96 11.57 -5.02 14.59
C MET A 96 10.30 -5.87 14.56
N TYR A 97 9.59 -5.90 13.43
CA TYR A 97 8.41 -6.75 13.25
C TYR A 97 8.74 -8.23 13.42
N GLU A 98 9.80 -8.73 12.77
CA GLU A 98 10.22 -10.14 12.86
C GLU A 98 10.59 -10.59 14.28
N ARG A 99 11.19 -9.70 15.08
CA ARG A 99 11.53 -10.03 16.47
C ARG A 99 10.32 -10.07 17.40
N ARG A 100 9.28 -9.30 17.10
CA ARG A 100 8.07 -9.15 17.95
C ARG A 100 6.89 -10.02 17.52
N ASN A 101 6.87 -10.45 16.25
CA ASN A 101 5.80 -11.27 15.67
C ASN A 101 6.13 -12.77 15.78
N ARG A 102 6.58 -13.22 16.95
CA ARG A 102 6.92 -14.62 17.26
C ARG A 102 5.88 -15.24 18.17
#